data_AF-A0A3Q0L1A5-F1
#
_entry.id   AF-A0A3Q0L1A5-F1
#
_cell.length_a   1.000
_cell.length_b   1.000
_cell.length_c   1.000
_cell.angle_alpha   90.00
_cell.angle_beta   90.00
_cell.angle_gamma   90.00
#
_symmetry.space_group_name_H-M   'P 1'
#
loop_
_entity.id
_entity.type
_entity.pdbx_description
1 polymer ?
#
loop_
_entity_poly.entity_id
_entity_poly.type
_entity_poly.pdbx_seq_one_letter_code
_entity_poly.pdbx_strand_id
1 'polypeptide(L)'
;MNKYLPINIVLQVAKEFDGKELTQLTMRPPTTNDVILSQHHATRVLADGSSHMNEAEAEMHLFAALTGTTREFIGQLEYYDYTQLGKGYDCFLLPLPQYAARCALLFPDSAMESHSPSSEASASESSATGLTTAES
;
A
#
# COMPACT_ATOMS: atom_id res chain seq x y z
N MET A 1 -3.88 21.40 2.86
CA MET A 1 -3.83 20.38 3.93
C MET A 1 -3.98 19.03 3.24
N ASN A 2 -2.92 18.24 3.21
CA ASN A 2 -2.92 16.99 2.44
C ASN A 2 -3.55 15.90 3.31
N LYS A 3 -4.64 15.31 2.81
CA LYS A 3 -5.44 14.31 3.52
C LYS A 3 -5.57 13.10 2.62
N TYR A 4 -5.73 11.92 3.21
CA TYR A 4 -6.15 10.75 2.45
C TYR A 4 -7.52 11.02 1.82
N LEU A 5 -7.69 10.53 0.60
CA LEU A 5 -8.96 10.55 -0.11
C LEU A 5 -9.62 9.18 0.03
N PRO A 6 -10.97 9.10 -0.05
CA PRO A 6 -11.65 7.82 -0.14
C PRO A 6 -11.13 6.98 -1.31
N ILE A 7 -11.07 5.66 -1.11
CA ILE A 7 -10.60 4.69 -2.10
C ILE A 7 -11.82 3.91 -2.59
N ASN A 8 -11.98 3.85 -3.91
CA ASN A 8 -13.02 3.02 -4.53
C ASN A 8 -12.45 1.62 -4.79
N ILE A 9 -13.13 0.61 -4.28
CA ILE A 9 -12.75 -0.79 -4.37
C ILE A 9 -13.81 -1.47 -5.24
N VAL A 10 -13.40 -1.94 -6.41
CA VAL A 10 -14.28 -2.65 -7.33
C VAL A 10 -14.41 -4.09 -6.88
N LEU A 11 -15.65 -4.54 -6.70
CA LEU A 11 -15.96 -5.92 -6.36
C LEU A 11 -15.91 -6.78 -7.62
N GLN A 12 -15.28 -7.93 -7.52
CA GLN A 12 -15.27 -8.93 -8.59
C GLN A 12 -16.66 -9.57 -8.74
N VAL A 13 -17.37 -9.75 -7.63
CA VAL A 13 -18.72 -10.29 -7.60
C VAL A 13 -19.68 -9.23 -7.08
N ALA A 14 -20.73 -8.93 -7.86
CA ALA A 14 -21.80 -8.05 -7.41
C ALA A 14 -22.48 -8.65 -6.17
N LYS A 15 -22.69 -7.84 -5.13
CA LYS A 15 -23.33 -8.28 -3.88
C LYS A 15 -24.47 -7.34 -3.54
N GLU A 16 -25.58 -7.90 -3.08
CA GLU A 16 -26.75 -7.12 -2.69
C GLU A 16 -26.54 -6.49 -1.32
N PHE A 17 -26.82 -5.19 -1.22
CA PHE A 17 -26.82 -4.45 0.04
C PHE A 17 -27.96 -3.44 0.01
N ASP A 18 -28.83 -3.48 1.02
CA ASP A 18 -29.99 -2.58 1.15
C ASP A 18 -30.90 -2.57 -0.11
N GLY A 19 -31.15 -3.76 -0.67
CA GLY A 19 -31.98 -3.96 -1.86
C GLY A 19 -31.34 -3.48 -3.18
N LYS A 20 -30.03 -3.20 -3.19
CA LYS A 20 -29.30 -2.78 -4.38
C LYS A 20 -28.10 -3.66 -4.63
N GLU A 21 -27.86 -4.01 -5.89
CA GLU A 21 -26.60 -4.64 -6.28
C GLU A 21 -25.47 -3.62 -6.24
N LEU A 22 -24.46 -3.90 -5.40
CA LEU A 22 -23.22 -3.16 -5.33
C LEU A 22 -22.15 -3.89 -6.13
N THR A 23 -21.49 -3.16 -7.03
CA THR A 23 -20.31 -3.60 -7.77
C THR A 23 -19.04 -2.90 -7.29
N GLN A 24 -19.17 -1.94 -6.39
CA GLN A 24 -18.06 -1.19 -5.82
C GLN A 24 -18.38 -0.73 -4.40
N LEU A 25 -17.34 -0.62 -3.58
CA LEU A 25 -17.39 -0.05 -2.24
C LEU A 25 -16.48 1.17 -2.19
N THR A 26 -16.90 2.22 -1.50
CA THR A 26 -16.06 3.39 -1.24
C THR A 26 -15.59 3.32 0.21
N MET A 27 -14.29 3.10 0.41
CA MET A 27 -13.66 3.09 1.72
C MET A 27 -13.16 4.50 2.07
N ARG A 28 -13.67 5.07 3.16
CA ARG A 28 -13.18 6.35 3.67
C ARG A 28 -11.91 6.15 4.53
N PRO A 29 -11.11 7.22 4.73
CA PRO A 29 -10.00 7.17 5.68
C PRO A 29 -10.49 6.81 7.09
N PRO A 30 -9.72 5.99 7.84
CA PRO A 30 -10.09 5.60 9.20
C PRO A 30 -9.96 6.76 10.18
N THR A 31 -10.85 6.78 11.17
CA THR A 31 -10.75 7.64 12.35
C THR A 31 -10.40 6.79 13.57
N THR A 32 -9.90 7.45 14.63
CA THR A 32 -9.61 6.77 15.90
C THR A 32 -10.83 6.04 16.46
N ASN A 33 -12.02 6.62 16.33
CA ASN A 33 -13.25 6.02 16.84
C ASN A 33 -13.59 4.71 16.11
N ASP A 34 -13.30 4.61 14.81
CA ASP A 34 -13.59 3.38 14.04
C ASP A 34 -12.81 2.19 14.59
N VAL A 35 -11.52 2.41 14.89
CA VAL A 35 -10.62 1.38 15.42
C VAL A 35 -11.01 0.99 16.84
N ILE A 36 -11.34 1.97 17.70
CA ILE A 36 -11.75 1.70 19.08
C ILE A 36 -13.06 0.89 19.10
N LEU A 37 -14.04 1.30 18.30
CA LEU A 37 -15.33 0.61 18.25
C LEU A 37 -15.19 -0.80 17.70
N SER A 38 -14.39 -1.01 16.66
CA SER A 38 -14.21 -2.34 16.08
C SER A 38 -13.57 -3.33 17.06
N GLN A 39 -12.56 -2.89 17.82
CA GLN A 39 -11.93 -3.68 18.88
C GLN A 39 -12.92 -4.00 20.01
N HIS A 40 -13.73 -3.01 20.42
CA HIS A 40 -14.73 -3.21 21.45
C HIS A 40 -15.79 -4.23 21.03
N HIS A 41 -16.30 -4.15 19.79
CA HIS A 41 -17.28 -5.11 19.28
C HIS A 41 -16.74 -6.54 19.19
N ALA A 42 -15.44 -6.70 18.95
CA ALA A 42 -14.79 -8.00 18.84
C ALA A 42 -14.32 -8.59 20.17
N THR A 43 -14.40 -7.81 21.26
CA THR A 43 -13.99 -8.26 22.58
C THR A 43 -15.13 -9.05 23.23
N ARG A 44 -14.84 -10.29 23.61
CA ARG A 44 -15.77 -11.16 24.34
C ARG A 44 -15.24 -11.40 25.75
N VAL A 45 -16.11 -11.26 26.74
CA VAL A 45 -15.81 -11.62 28.14
C VAL A 45 -16.15 -13.10 28.33
N LEU A 46 -15.16 -13.89 28.71
CA LEU A 46 -15.28 -15.32 28.98
C LEU A 46 -15.81 -15.56 30.41
N ALA A 47 -16.29 -16.77 30.66
CA ALA A 47 -16.88 -17.16 31.95
C ALA A 47 -15.89 -17.08 33.13
N ASP A 48 -14.58 -17.12 32.86
CA ASP A 48 -13.51 -16.96 33.84
C ASP A 48 -13.14 -15.50 34.13
N GLY A 49 -13.86 -14.55 33.53
CA GLY A 49 -13.62 -13.11 33.67
C GLY A 49 -12.48 -12.57 32.79
N SER A 50 -11.84 -13.41 31.97
CA SER A 50 -10.86 -12.96 31.00
C SER A 50 -11.53 -12.40 29.74
N SER A 51 -10.87 -11.44 29.08
CA SER A 51 -11.33 -10.89 27.81
C SER A 51 -10.51 -11.46 26.67
N HIS A 52 -11.18 -12.04 25.67
CA HIS A 52 -10.55 -12.49 24.44
C HIS A 52 -11.04 -11.64 23.26
N MET A 53 -10.11 -11.12 22.46
CA MET A 53 -10.43 -10.36 21.25
C MET A 53 -10.39 -11.28 20.03
N ASN A 54 -11.45 -11.28 19.23
CA ASN A 54 -11.45 -11.98 17.94
C ASN A 54 -11.00 -11.03 16.83
N GLU A 55 -9.75 -11.14 16.40
CA GLU A 55 -9.15 -10.24 15.40
C GLU A 55 -9.94 -10.18 14.09
N ALA A 56 -10.40 -11.33 13.58
CA ALA A 56 -11.20 -11.38 12.35
C ALA A 56 -12.55 -10.67 12.51
N GLU A 57 -13.16 -10.77 13.69
CA GLU A 57 -14.40 -10.04 14.00
C GLU A 57 -14.14 -8.54 14.11
N ALA A 58 -13.03 -8.13 14.71
CA ALA A 58 -12.63 -6.72 14.79
C ALA A 58 -12.40 -6.14 13.39
N GLU A 59 -11.72 -6.87 12.52
CA GLU A 59 -11.46 -6.45 11.15
C GLU A 59 -12.76 -6.28 10.35
N MET A 60 -13.68 -7.24 10.42
CA MET A 60 -14.98 -7.12 9.75
C MET A 60 -15.78 -5.90 10.22
N HIS A 61 -15.78 -5.63 11.54
CA HIS A 61 -16.44 -4.44 12.07
C HIS A 61 -15.78 -3.14 11.59
N LEU A 62 -14.45 -3.13 11.50
CA LEU A 62 -13.71 -1.98 10.98
C LEU A 62 -14.08 -1.74 9.51
N PHE A 63 -14.00 -2.75 8.64
CA PHE A 63 -14.29 -2.59 7.23
C PHE A 63 -15.75 -2.19 6.97
N ALA A 64 -16.69 -2.71 7.76
CA ALA A 64 -18.08 -2.29 7.70
C ALA A 64 -18.22 -0.78 7.98
N ALA A 65 -17.58 -0.30 9.06
CA ALA A 65 -17.61 1.12 9.43
C ALA A 65 -16.93 2.03 8.39
N LEU A 66 -15.85 1.57 7.75
CA LEU A 66 -15.11 2.34 6.75
C LEU A 66 -15.80 2.37 5.38
N THR A 67 -16.64 1.40 5.06
CA THR A 67 -17.38 1.32 3.79
C THR A 67 -18.83 1.76 3.91
N GLY A 68 -19.31 2.06 5.12
CA GLY A 68 -20.71 2.39 5.37
C GLY A 68 -21.64 1.20 5.16
N THR A 69 -21.15 -0.02 5.39
CA THR A 69 -21.88 -1.28 5.25
C THR A 69 -22.06 -1.96 6.61
N THR A 70 -22.53 -3.21 6.61
CA THR A 70 -22.67 -4.02 7.82
C THR A 70 -21.62 -5.11 7.91
N ARG A 71 -21.37 -5.60 9.14
CA ARG A 71 -20.43 -6.70 9.38
C ARG A 71 -20.85 -7.97 8.64
N GLU A 72 -22.15 -8.22 8.54
CA GLU A 72 -22.73 -9.36 7.81
C GLU A 72 -22.45 -9.26 6.32
N PHE A 73 -22.59 -8.07 5.73
CA PHE A 73 -22.26 -7.83 4.33
C PHE A 73 -20.77 -8.11 4.07
N ILE A 74 -19.88 -7.58 4.92
CA ILE A 74 -18.44 -7.82 4.81
C ILE A 74 -18.11 -9.32 4.93
N GLY A 75 -18.77 -10.03 5.85
CA GLY A 75 -18.59 -11.48 6.04
C GLY A 75 -19.10 -12.35 4.90
N GLN A 76 -19.92 -11.81 3.99
CA GLN A 76 -20.41 -12.49 2.79
C GLN A 76 -19.52 -12.26 1.56
N LEU A 77 -18.50 -11.41 1.67
CA LEU A 77 -17.59 -11.16 0.57
C LEU A 77 -16.73 -12.40 0.29
N GLU A 78 -16.48 -12.63 -0.99
CA GLU A 78 -15.53 -13.67 -1.40
C GLU A 78 -14.12 -13.29 -0.96
N TYR A 79 -13.25 -14.29 -0.82
CA TYR A 79 -11.88 -14.09 -0.34
C TYR A 79 -11.12 -12.97 -1.08
N TYR A 80 -11.27 -12.90 -2.40
CA TYR A 80 -10.58 -11.88 -3.21
C TYR A 80 -11.08 -10.47 -2.90
N ASP A 81 -12.39 -10.27 -2.86
CA ASP A 81 -13.01 -8.98 -2.56
C ASP A 81 -12.71 -8.54 -1.12
N TYR A 82 -12.73 -9.49 -0.18
CA TYR A 82 -12.30 -9.24 1.20
C TYR A 82 -10.83 -8.81 1.27
N THR A 83 -9.95 -9.49 0.53
CA THR A 83 -8.52 -9.14 0.49
C THR A 83 -8.29 -7.73 -0.10
N GLN A 84 -9.11 -7.32 -1.08
CA GLN A 84 -9.04 -5.97 -1.63
C GLN A 84 -9.41 -4.90 -0.59
N LEU A 85 -10.36 -5.18 0.31
CA LEU A 85 -10.65 -4.29 1.44
C LEU A 85 -9.43 -4.10 2.34
N GLY A 86 -8.75 -5.19 2.72
CA GLY A 86 -7.53 -5.11 3.52
C GLY A 86 -6.46 -4.24 2.88
N LYS A 87 -6.21 -4.44 1.58
CA LYS A 87 -5.25 -3.62 0.80
C LYS A 87 -5.66 -2.14 0.74
N GLY A 88 -6.95 -1.86 0.62
CA GLY A 88 -7.49 -0.50 0.67
C GLY A 88 -7.24 0.15 2.02
N TYR A 89 -7.43 -0.59 3.11
CA TYR A 89 -7.15 -0.11 4.46
C TYR A 89 -5.65 0.16 4.67
N ASP A 90 -4.78 -0.75 4.24
CA ASP A 90 -3.32 -0.61 4.35
C ASP A 90 -2.79 0.67 3.69
N CYS A 91 -3.44 1.11 2.61
CA CYS A 91 -3.08 2.35 1.91
C CYS A 91 -3.26 3.61 2.78
N PHE A 92 -4.11 3.57 3.82
CA PHE A 92 -4.25 4.65 4.80
C PHE A 92 -3.17 4.62 5.89
N LEU A 93 -2.46 3.51 6.04
CA LEU A 93 -1.37 3.35 7.02
C LEU A 93 -0.01 3.80 6.46
N LEU A 94 0.14 3.80 5.13
CA LEU A 94 1.35 4.26 4.45
C LEU A 94 1.46 5.78 4.54
N PRO A 95 2.65 6.38 4.76
CA PRO A 95 2.82 7.82 4.71
C PRO A 95 2.25 8.37 3.41
N LEU A 96 1.55 9.52 3.48
CA LEU A 96 1.07 10.21 2.26
C LEU A 96 2.21 10.24 1.23
N PRO A 97 1.99 9.92 -0.06
CA PRO A 97 3.10 9.72 -1.03
C PRO A 97 4.13 10.86 -1.07
N GLN A 98 3.66 12.09 -0.94
CA GLN A 98 4.48 13.31 -0.78
C GLN A 98 5.34 13.37 0.50
N TYR A 99 4.90 12.75 1.59
CA TYR A 99 5.68 12.55 2.83
C TYR A 99 6.66 11.39 2.66
N ALA A 100 6.30 10.30 1.98
CA ALA A 100 7.25 9.22 1.68
C ALA A 100 8.46 9.76 0.90
N ALA A 101 8.22 10.58 -0.14
CA ALA A 101 9.28 11.25 -0.90
C ALA A 101 10.12 12.22 -0.05
N ARG A 102 9.52 12.93 0.92
CA ARG A 102 10.25 13.86 1.81
C ARG A 102 11.04 13.14 2.90
N CYS A 103 10.52 12.04 3.44
CA CYS A 103 11.24 11.21 4.40
C CYS A 103 12.46 10.53 3.75
N ALA A 104 12.33 10.07 2.50
CA ALA A 104 13.46 9.54 1.72
C ALA A 104 14.60 10.56 1.53
N LEU A 105 14.32 11.87 1.57
CA LEU A 105 15.35 12.92 1.52
C LEU A 105 16.02 13.18 2.88
N LEU A 106 15.38 12.82 3.99
CA LEU A 106 15.87 13.03 5.35
C LEU A 106 16.69 11.85 5.87
N PHE A 107 16.47 10.67 5.30
CA PHE A 107 17.35 9.52 5.42
C PHE A 107 18.11 9.40 4.11
N PRO A 108 19.17 10.20 3.89
CA PRO A 108 20.07 9.91 2.79
C PRO A 108 20.49 8.45 2.97
N ASP A 109 20.29 7.65 1.93
CA ASP A 109 20.82 6.29 1.89
C ASP A 109 22.23 6.35 2.45
N SER A 110 22.57 5.42 3.34
CA SER A 110 23.96 5.09 3.61
C SER A 110 24.56 4.46 2.34
N ALA A 111 24.59 5.22 1.26
CA ALA A 111 25.32 4.99 0.03
C ALA A 111 26.66 5.73 0.18
N MET A 112 27.47 5.23 1.11
CA MET A 112 28.92 5.27 1.03
C MET A 112 29.35 3.92 1.60
N GLU A 113 29.76 2.99 0.75
CA GLU A 113 31.16 2.97 0.39
C GLU A 113 31.40 3.20 -1.11
N SER A 114 32.04 4.33 -1.40
CA SER A 114 32.69 4.61 -2.67
C SER A 114 33.97 3.81 -2.77
N HIS A 115 34.23 3.19 -3.92
CA HIS A 115 35.58 3.18 -4.48
C HIS A 115 35.53 3.74 -5.90
N SER A 116 36.23 4.86 -6.03
CA SER A 116 36.29 5.82 -7.12
C SER A 116 36.71 5.26 -8.49
N PRO A 117 36.40 5.98 -9.59
CA PRO A 117 36.85 5.64 -10.93
C PRO A 117 38.33 6.02 -11.11
N SER A 118 39.11 5.19 -11.79
CA SER A 118 40.35 5.65 -12.43
C SER A 118 40.24 5.40 -13.93
N SER A 119 39.88 6.46 -14.65
CA SER A 119 40.28 6.64 -16.04
C SER A 119 41.64 7.31 -16.03
N GLU A 120 42.71 6.57 -16.29
CA GLU A 120 43.93 7.14 -16.83
C GLU A 120 43.87 7.06 -18.35
N ALA A 121 43.78 8.23 -18.97
CA ALA A 121 44.07 8.45 -20.38
C ALA A 121 45.24 9.43 -20.47
N SER A 122 46.09 9.22 -21.48
CA SER A 122 47.22 10.05 -21.98
C SER A 122 48.60 9.50 -21.61
N ALA A 123 49.60 9.40 -22.50
CA ALA A 123 49.74 9.80 -23.90
C ALA A 123 51.08 9.27 -24.45
N SER A 124 51.27 9.44 -25.77
CA SER A 124 52.53 9.53 -26.57
C SER A 124 52.61 8.44 -27.64
N GLU A 125 52.04 8.65 -28.83
CA GLU A 125 52.59 9.37 -30.00
C GLU A 125 53.52 8.51 -30.88
N SER A 126 53.09 8.25 -32.13
CA SER A 126 53.88 8.53 -33.33
C SER A 126 53.03 8.45 -34.62
N SER A 127 52.81 9.63 -35.21
CA SER A 127 52.66 10.01 -36.63
C SER A 127 53.35 9.10 -37.66
N ALA A 128 53.04 9.02 -38.97
CA ALA A 128 52.07 9.67 -39.86
C ALA A 128 52.10 8.99 -41.27
N THR A 129 51.04 9.26 -42.06
CA THR A 129 50.99 9.45 -43.55
C THR A 129 51.34 8.34 -44.56
N GLY A 130 50.32 7.89 -45.32
CA GLY A 130 50.14 8.20 -46.76
C GLY A 130 50.64 7.24 -47.86
N LEU A 131 49.73 6.92 -48.82
CA LEU A 131 49.93 6.65 -50.28
C LEU A 131 50.75 5.38 -50.67
N THR A 132 50.52 4.55 -51.70
CA THR A 132 49.84 4.57 -53.03
C THR A 132 49.54 3.12 -53.52
N THR A 133 48.56 3.00 -54.41
CA THR A 133 48.33 2.06 -55.54
C THR A 133 49.55 1.32 -56.12
N ALA A 134 49.40 0.04 -56.52
CA ALA A 134 49.60 -0.50 -57.89
C ALA A 134 49.77 -2.04 -57.97
N GLU A 135 49.35 -2.57 -59.11
CA GLU A 135 49.28 -3.95 -59.60
C GLU A 135 50.61 -4.72 -59.67
N SER A 136 50.53 -6.06 -59.54
CA SER A 136 50.86 -7.05 -60.61
C SER A 136 50.55 -8.47 -60.15
#